data_AF-A0AAJ2H503-F1
#
_entry.id   AF-A0AAJ2H503-F1
#
_cell.length_a   1.000
_cell.length_b   1.000
_cell.length_c   1.000
_cell.angle_alpha   90.00
_cell.angle_beta   90.00
_cell.angle_gamma   90.00
#
_symmetry.space_group_name_H-M   'P 1'
#
loop_
_entity.id
_entity.type
_entity.pdbx_description
1 polymer ?
#
loop_
_entity_poly.entity_id
_entity_poly.type
_entity_poly.pdbx_seq_one_letter_code
_entity_poly.pdbx_strand_id
1 'polypeptide(L)' 'MSDIRHEYIDGAVYAMVGAHSSHNQISMSVSNLFYNHLVGKPCQPYASDMKVKVGSKYFYPDVMVDCTDIDGY' A
#
# COMPACT_ATOMS: atom_id res chain seq x y z
N MET A 1 23.95 1.81 6.86
CA MET A 1 23.02 1.91 5.73
C MET A 1 22.93 0.54 5.09
N SER A 2 21.87 -0.20 5.39
CA SER A 2 21.47 -1.39 4.63
C SER A 2 19.96 -1.27 4.48
N ASP A 3 19.55 -0.68 3.37
CA ASP A 3 18.15 -0.29 3.09
C ASP A 3 17.45 -1.36 2.24
N ILE A 4 17.75 -2.63 2.53
CA ILE A 4 17.15 -3.75 1.81
C ILE A 4 15.97 -4.26 2.64
N ARG A 5 14.77 -3.76 2.31
CA ARG A 5 13.51 -4.38 2.71
C ARG A 5 13.34 -5.67 1.91
N HIS A 6 13.01 -6.76 2.59
CA HIS A 6 12.81 -8.07 1.97
C HIS A 6 11.32 -8.42 2.04
N GLU A 7 10.72 -8.79 0.91
CA GLU A 7 9.39 -9.41 0.88
C GLU A 7 9.55 -10.93 0.79
N TYR A 8 8.75 -11.63 1.60
CA TYR A 8 8.72 -13.09 1.68
C TYR A 8 7.45 -13.59 0.99
N ILE A 9 7.60 -14.26 -0.15
CA ILE A 9 6.49 -14.91 -0.86
C ILE A 9 6.87 -16.38 -1.07
N ASP A 10 6.04 -17.29 -0.55
CA ASP A 10 6.13 -18.75 -0.72
C ASP A 10 7.52 -19.38 -0.48
N GLY A 11 8.24 -18.92 0.54
CA GLY A 11 9.53 -19.50 0.94
C GLY A 11 10.73 -19.00 0.13
N ALA A 12 10.52 -18.08 -0.81
CA ALA A 12 11.59 -17.40 -1.54
C ALA A 12 11.75 -15.96 -1.05
N VAL A 13 13.01 -15.59 -0.74
CA VAL A 13 13.40 -14.23 -0.41
C VAL A 13 13.57 -13.46 -1.71
N TYR A 14 12.66 -12.54 -2.00
CA TYR A 14 12.82 -11.61 -3.12
C TYR A 14 13.43 -10.32 -2.60
N ALA A 15 14.56 -9.91 -3.18
CA ALA A 15 15.05 -8.56 -3.00
C ALA A 15 14.01 -7.63 -3.64
N MET A 16 13.33 -6.82 -2.82
CA MET A 16 12.65 -5.65 -3.34
C MET A 16 13.75 -4.72 -3.84
N VAL A 17 14.14 -4.88 -5.11
CA VAL A 17 14.86 -3.84 -5.83
C VAL A 17 13.94 -2.65 -5.71
N GLY A 18 14.31 -1.71 -4.83
CA GLY A 18 13.42 -0.67 -4.32
C GLY A 18 12.54 -0.17 -5.44
N ALA A 19 11.21 -0.22 -5.24
CA ALA A 19 10.20 0.15 -6.21
C ALA A 19 10.77 1.21 -7.17
N HIS A 20 10.98 0.82 -8.43
CA HIS A 20 11.60 1.68 -9.43
C HIS A 20 10.95 3.06 -9.31
N SER A 21 11.72 4.16 -9.41
CA SER A 21 11.19 5.50 -9.12
C SER A 21 9.86 5.79 -9.83
N SER A 22 9.64 5.21 -11.01
CA SER A 22 8.36 5.23 -11.72
C SER A 22 7.20 4.54 -10.98
N HIS A 23 7.40 3.38 -10.36
CA HIS A 23 6.38 2.68 -9.56
C HIS A 23 5.96 3.54 -8.38
N ASN A 24 6.92 4.07 -7.61
CA ASN A 24 6.63 4.99 -6.51
C ASN A 24 5.89 6.25 -7.01
N GLN A 25 6.31 6.84 -8.12
CA GLN A 25 5.63 7.99 -8.72
C GLN A 25 4.19 7.68 -9.11
N ILE A 26 3.93 6.51 -9.70
CA ILE A 26 2.59 6.08 -10.10
C ILE A 26 1.73 5.84 -8.85
N SER A 27 2.22 5.07 -7.87
CA SER A 27 1.51 4.76 -6.63
C SER A 27 1.17 6.03 -5.84
N MET A 28 2.14 6.95 -5.71
CA MET A 28 1.90 8.25 -5.07
C MET A 28 0.89 9.10 -5.84
N SER A 29 0.97 9.12 -7.17
CA SER A 29 0.03 9.89 -8.00
C SER A 29 -1.40 9.37 -7.84
N VAL A 30 -1.59 8.05 -7.87
CA VAL A 30 -2.89 7.41 -7.66
C VAL A 30 -3.40 7.67 -6.23
N SER A 31 -2.55 7.53 -5.22
CA SER A 31 -2.89 7.84 -3.83
C SER A 31 -3.34 9.30 -3.65
N ASN A 32 -2.65 10.25 -4.27
CA ASN A 32 -3.00 11.67 -4.21
C ASN A 32 -4.33 11.97 -4.90
N LEU A 33 -4.62 11.33 -6.03
CA LEU A 33 -5.90 11.46 -6.72
C LEU A 33 -7.05 10.97 -5.84
N PHE A 34 -6.89 9.82 -5.17
CA PHE A 34 -7.88 9.34 -4.22
C PHE A 34 -8.02 10.26 -3.02
N TYR A 35 -6.91 10.71 -2.42
CA TYR A 35 -6.93 11.61 -1.27
C TYR A 35 -7.76 12.86 -1.58
N ASN A 36 -7.44 13.54 -2.69
CA ASN A 36 -8.15 14.74 -3.10
C ASN A 36 -9.64 14.47 -3.40
N HIS A 37 -9.96 13.32 -3.99
CA HIS A 37 -11.34 12.95 -4.30
C HIS A 37 -12.17 12.60 -3.05
N LEU A 38 -11.50 12.16 -1.97
CA LEU A 38 -12.13 11.62 -0.76
C LEU A 38 -12.14 12.61 0.40
N VAL A 39 -11.57 13.81 0.25
CA VAL A 39 -11.69 14.87 1.27
C VAL A 39 -13.16 15.11 1.63
N GLY A 40 -13.48 14.98 2.93
CA GLY A 40 -14.83 15.16 3.46
C GLY A 40 -15.78 13.96 3.25
N LYS A 41 -15.29 12.84 2.71
CA LYS A 41 -16.03 11.57 2.61
C LYS A 41 -15.57 10.60 3.71
N PRO A 42 -16.38 9.60 4.08
CA PRO A 42 -16.02 8.60 5.08
C PRO A 42 -15.07 7.54 4.50
N CYS A 43 -14.06 7.93 3.72
CA CYS A 43 -13.12 7.02 3.08
C CYS A 43 -11.69 7.56 3.14
N GLN A 44 -10.74 6.68 3.43
CA GLN A 44 -9.33 6.99 3.59
C GLN A 44 -8.48 6.14 2.62
N PRO A 45 -7.65 6.76 1.77
CA PRO A 45 -6.66 6.02 0.99
C PRO A 45 -5.43 5.67 1.84
N TYR A 46 -4.84 4.51 1.54
CA TYR A 46 -3.59 4.02 2.13
C TYR A 46 -2.66 3.52 1.02
N ALA A 47 -1.34 3.67 1.21
CA ALA A 47 -0.33 3.28 0.24
C ALA A 47 0.77 2.40 0.88
N SER A 48 1.35 1.53 0.04
CA SER A 48 2.63 0.80 0.14
C SER A 48 3.01 0.03 1.42
N ASP A 49 2.28 0.11 2.53
CA ASP A 49 2.69 -0.57 3.78
C ASP A 49 1.50 -1.24 4.52
N MET A 50 0.31 -1.28 3.91
CA MET A 50 -0.89 -1.82 4.55
C MET A 50 -1.23 -3.24 4.07
N LYS A 51 -1.32 -4.17 5.02
CA LYS A 51 -1.61 -5.58 4.73
C LYS A 51 -3.12 -5.81 4.71
N VAL A 52 -3.64 -6.29 3.58
CA VAL A 52 -5.06 -6.62 3.43
C VAL A 52 -5.26 -8.13 3.55
N LYS A 53 -6.22 -8.56 4.39
CA LYS A 53 -6.63 -9.96 4.50
C LYS A 53 -7.93 -10.19 3.73
N VAL A 54 -7.90 -11.10 2.77
CA VAL A 54 -9.10 -11.55 2.04
C VAL A 54 -9.27 -13.05 2.24
N GLY A 55 -10.26 -13.42 3.05
CA GLY A 55 -10.43 -14.82 3.50
C GLY A 55 -9.21 -15.30 4.29
N SER A 56 -8.53 -16.34 3.79
CA SER A 56 -7.29 -16.87 4.36
C SER A 56 -6.00 -16.28 3.76
N LYS A 57 -6.12 -15.40 2.74
CA LYS A 57 -4.98 -14.86 1.99
C LYS A 57 -4.64 -13.45 2.44
N TYR A 58 -3.38 -13.06 2.24
CA TYR A 58 -2.87 -11.73 2.53
C TYR A 58 -2.26 -11.09 1.30
N PHE A 59 -2.48 -9.79 1.14
CA PHE A 59 -2.02 -8.99 0.02
C PHE A 59 -1.40 -7.68 0.51
N TYR A 60 -0.46 -7.16 -0.27
CA TYR A 60 0.16 -5.85 -0.07
C TYR A 60 -0.12 -5.01 -1.33
N PRO A 61 -1.27 -4.31 -1.39
CA PRO A 61 -1.59 -3.46 -2.52
C PRO A 61 -0.71 -2.20 -2.53
N ASP A 62 -0.42 -1.70 -3.73
CA ASP A 62 0.27 -0.41 -3.90
C ASP A 62 -0.55 0.76 -3.34
N VAL A 63 -1.86 0.76 -3.62
CA VAL A 63 -2.84 1.73 -3.10
C VAL A 63 -4.17 1.02 -2.82
N MET A 64 -4.79 1.32 -1.69
CA MET A 64 -6.13 0.87 -1.32
C MET A 64 -6.95 2.02 -0.74
N VAL A 65 -8.28 1.89 -0.74
CA VAL A 65 -9.19 2.81 -0.06
C VAL A 65 -10.03 2.00 0.90
N ASP A 66 -10.09 2.45 2.15
CA ASP A 66 -11.02 1.93 3.14
C ASP A 66 -12.07 2.97 3.46
N CYS A 67 -13.34 2.57 3.50
CA CYS A 67 -14.47 3.44 3.87
C CYS A 67 -15.11 3.04 5.19
N THR A 68 -14.50 2.11 5.92
CA THR A 68 -14.92 1.79 7.28
C THR A 68 -14.36 2.85 8.23
N ASP A 69 -15.12 3.14 9.29
CA ASP A 69 -14.79 4.13 10.31
C ASP A 69 -13.67 3.57 11.20
N ILE A 70 -12.47 3.43 10.61
CA ILE A 70 -11.28 3.00 11.33
C ILE A 70 -10.73 4.25 12.00
N ASP A 71 -11.23 4.50 13.21
CA ASP A 71 -10.49 5.26 14.20
C ASP A 71 -9.09 4.64 14.27
N GLY A 72 -8.11 5.37 13.74
CA GLY A 72 -6.72 4.92 13.63
C GLY A 72 -6.22 4.41 14.97
N TYR A 73 -5.52 3.28 14.93
CA TYR A 73 -4.87 2.61 16.07
C TYR A 73 -4.09 3.58 16.96
#